data_AF-A0A537K6E8-F1
#
_entry.id   AF-A0A537K6E8-F1
#
_cell.length_a   1.000
_cell.length_b   1.000
_cell.length_c   1.000
_cell.angle_alpha   90.00
_cell.angle_beta   90.00
_cell.angle_gamma   90.00
#
_symmetry.space_group_name_H-M   'P 1'
#
loop_
_entity.id
_entity.type
_entity.pdbx_description
1 polymer ?
#
loop_
_entity_poly.entity_id
_entity_poly.type
_entity_poly.pdbx_seq_one_letter_code
_entity_poly.pdbx_strand_id
1 'polypeptide(L)'
;MVRSMLYGEVHMWIGTRFRANRAGEDYMQVRGASAGRAPAIRSRRHAIWACVAVFLCVPAGPGLAQSLDFWPAVFSSSGFTVPVASGILYSHFKVGTAAGPLNVHHLSVDLSNPTVRAGAGLAHNRLMSDDETVSSMVARSGAIAGVNGDFFDIRGSGIPLNIVVRDGELVRSPTAWVAFAIRKDGRPRIDRFKWTGTVVLPGTGESHALAGYNAGLPSDGLMVISDALGYGAPAPEPGMRQTVAELAPAGSPAAPVRPGKAPGVPGAATPGLYTVKQVWVQQAFYAPFPAGEILLVGRGRAANWIRDKVPAGTEVQVNLTTDPDWHELRAAIGGGPVLVQCGRVVNDPHPPSPGERNVRFPVTALGILKDGRTVILVEVDGRQPHLSIGLTQPQLAAYMNWLGASEAMAFDSGGSATMVVRLPGRPHPAVVNSPSDGHERRVANALLFYSSAVPGPAVRLMLNANQPLQLLTGETAPLSIIGVDAQGNPVAPPQPVRVTAQPQLVTVTAAGVVRVGEIAGTGILRAESGGVSGTVALSVVARRAEQPPTASATVGAQLPIEP
;
A
#
# COMPACT_ATOMS: atom_id res chain seq x y z
N MET A 1 -28.32 16.33 2.56
CA MET A 1 -27.43 17.13 1.69
C MET A 1 -25.93 16.82 1.83
N VAL A 2 -25.49 16.05 2.84
CA VAL A 2 -24.08 15.59 3.00
C VAL A 2 -23.75 14.33 2.17
N ARG A 3 -24.75 13.67 1.56
CA ARG A 3 -24.57 12.45 0.76
C ARG A 3 -24.09 12.68 -0.68
N SER A 4 -24.21 13.87 -1.27
CA SER A 4 -23.89 14.11 -2.68
C SER A 4 -22.48 14.65 -2.93
N MET A 5 -21.80 15.23 -1.94
CA MET A 5 -20.46 15.81 -2.11
C MET A 5 -19.32 14.78 -2.10
N LEU A 6 -19.54 13.58 -1.57
CA LEU A 6 -18.52 12.52 -1.53
C LEU A 6 -18.71 11.43 -2.61
N TYR A 7 -19.88 11.38 -3.26
CA TYR A 7 -20.17 10.41 -4.32
C TYR A 7 -19.74 10.87 -5.73
N GLY A 8 -19.36 12.15 -5.89
CA GLY A 8 -19.18 12.79 -7.20
C GLY A 8 -17.82 12.60 -7.88
N GLU A 9 -16.74 12.27 -7.15
CA GLU A 9 -15.38 12.31 -7.73
C GLU A 9 -14.75 10.95 -8.03
N VAL A 10 -15.23 9.85 -7.43
CA VAL A 10 -14.58 8.53 -7.60
C VAL A 10 -15.12 7.75 -8.81
N HIS A 11 -16.35 8.03 -9.27
CA HIS A 11 -16.99 7.24 -10.33
C HIS A 11 -16.68 7.67 -11.78
N MET A 12 -15.96 8.76 -12.01
CA MET A 12 -15.83 9.32 -13.37
C MET A 12 -14.75 8.66 -14.25
N TRP A 13 -14.06 7.62 -13.79
CA TRP A 13 -12.96 6.97 -14.55
C TRP A 13 -12.99 5.44 -14.57
N ILE A 14 -14.14 4.79 -14.36
CA ILE A 14 -14.29 3.33 -14.55
C ILE A 14 -15.06 3.04 -15.85
N GLY A 15 -14.26 2.88 -16.92
CA GLY A 15 -14.49 2.14 -18.16
C GLY A 15 -15.90 1.91 -18.73
N THR A 16 -16.17 2.54 -19.88
CA THR A 16 -16.97 1.92 -20.96
C THR A 16 -16.04 1.39 -22.05
N ARG A 17 -15.95 0.06 -22.20
CA ARG A 17 -15.44 -0.57 -23.43
C ARG A 17 -16.42 -1.66 -23.86
N PHE A 18 -17.19 -1.35 -24.91
CA PHE A 18 -17.92 -2.36 -25.68
C PHE A 18 -16.92 -3.23 -26.46
N ARG A 19 -17.04 -4.56 -26.31
CA ARG A 19 -16.31 -5.56 -27.09
C ARG A 19 -16.92 -5.67 -28.49
N ALA A 20 -16.08 -5.59 -29.51
CA ALA A 20 -16.36 -6.12 -30.84
C ALA A 20 -15.98 -7.61 -30.86
N ASN A 21 -16.93 -8.48 -31.23
CA ASN A 21 -16.67 -9.90 -31.46
C ASN A 21 -15.97 -10.10 -32.82
N ARG A 22 -14.81 -10.74 -32.82
CA ARG A 22 -14.25 -11.46 -33.97
C ARG A 22 -14.71 -12.91 -33.87
N ALA A 23 -15.29 -13.41 -34.97
CA ALA A 23 -15.61 -14.82 -35.16
C ALA A 23 -14.31 -15.63 -35.34
N GLY A 24 -14.23 -16.76 -34.63
CA GLY A 24 -13.28 -17.83 -34.90
C GLY A 24 -13.97 -18.88 -35.76
N GLU A 25 -13.27 -19.28 -36.82
CA GLU A 25 -13.58 -20.42 -37.68
C GLU A 25 -13.24 -21.72 -36.93
N ASP A 26 -14.10 -22.73 -37.04
CA ASP A 26 -13.74 -24.12 -36.77
C ASP A 26 -14.35 -25.03 -37.85
N TYR A 27 -13.48 -25.89 -38.39
CA TYR A 27 -13.77 -26.96 -39.34
C TYR A 27 -14.20 -28.22 -38.58
N MET A 28 -15.28 -28.90 -39.00
CA MET A 28 -15.33 -30.36 -39.23
C MET A 28 -16.71 -30.84 -39.73
N GLN A 29 -16.63 -31.53 -40.87
CA GLN A 29 -17.57 -32.47 -41.53
C GLN A 29 -18.08 -33.59 -40.56
N VAL A 30 -19.18 -34.37 -40.74
CA VAL A 30 -19.91 -34.83 -41.95
C VAL A 30 -21.22 -35.61 -41.59
N ARG A 31 -22.19 -35.57 -42.53
CA ARG A 31 -23.28 -36.53 -42.90
C ARG A 31 -24.52 -36.81 -42.01
N GLY A 32 -25.68 -36.69 -42.67
CA GLY A 32 -26.92 -37.45 -42.41
C GLY A 32 -28.13 -36.85 -43.15
N ALA A 33 -28.65 -37.53 -44.18
CA ALA A 33 -29.67 -37.04 -45.10
C ALA A 33 -31.12 -37.33 -44.67
N SER A 34 -32.09 -36.46 -45.02
CA SER A 34 -33.19 -36.74 -45.98
C SER A 34 -34.45 -35.86 -45.79
N ALA A 35 -34.91 -35.34 -46.94
CA ALA A 35 -36.28 -35.08 -47.41
C ALA A 35 -37.29 -34.21 -46.60
N GLY A 36 -37.71 -33.09 -47.23
CA GLY A 36 -39.15 -32.87 -47.47
C GLY A 36 -39.75 -31.48 -47.19
N ARG A 37 -40.12 -30.81 -48.29
CA ARG A 37 -41.20 -29.80 -48.50
C ARG A 37 -40.92 -28.28 -48.40
N ALA A 38 -41.65 -27.59 -49.29
CA ALA A 38 -41.51 -26.29 -49.92
C ALA A 38 -42.01 -25.08 -49.07
N PRO A 39 -41.81 -23.82 -49.53
CA PRO A 39 -41.61 -22.65 -48.67
C PRO A 39 -42.89 -21.83 -48.44
N ALA A 40 -42.95 -21.12 -47.31
CA ALA A 40 -43.97 -20.11 -47.06
C ALA A 40 -43.31 -18.74 -46.84
N ILE A 41 -43.59 -17.86 -47.80
CA ILE A 41 -43.25 -16.44 -47.85
C ILE A 41 -43.90 -15.73 -46.64
N ARG A 42 -43.10 -15.21 -45.71
CA ARG A 42 -43.60 -14.32 -44.65
C ARG A 42 -43.45 -12.86 -45.08
N SER A 43 -44.60 -12.23 -45.25
CA SER A 43 -44.80 -10.80 -45.43
C SER A 43 -44.12 -9.95 -44.36
N ARG A 44 -43.43 -8.90 -44.79
CA ARG A 44 -42.97 -7.78 -43.96
C ARG A 44 -44.16 -7.12 -43.28
N ARG A 45 -44.18 -7.12 -41.95
CA ARG A 45 -44.92 -6.14 -41.15
C ARG A 45 -43.91 -5.32 -40.36
N HIS A 46 -43.84 -4.04 -40.70
CA HIS A 46 -43.10 -3.03 -39.96
C HIS A 46 -43.80 -2.85 -38.61
N ALA A 47 -43.19 -3.35 -37.54
CA ALA A 47 -43.59 -3.05 -36.17
C ALA A 47 -42.60 -2.00 -35.63
N ILE A 48 -43.09 -0.77 -35.56
CA ILE A 48 -42.45 0.34 -34.85
C ILE A 48 -42.44 -0.04 -33.36
N TRP A 49 -41.26 -0.36 -32.82
CA TRP A 49 -41.08 -0.49 -31.38
C TRP A 49 -40.69 0.86 -30.82
N ALA A 50 -41.68 1.55 -30.25
CA ALA A 50 -41.45 2.62 -29.30
C ALA A 50 -40.85 2.00 -28.02
N CYS A 51 -39.58 2.29 -27.74
CA CYS A 51 -38.97 1.98 -26.46
C CYS A 51 -39.57 2.88 -25.38
N VAL A 52 -40.64 2.42 -24.73
CA VAL A 52 -41.08 2.94 -23.43
C VAL A 52 -40.13 2.36 -22.38
N ALA A 53 -39.19 3.18 -21.93
CA ALA A 53 -38.39 2.89 -20.75
C ALA A 53 -39.31 2.97 -19.51
N VAL A 54 -39.80 1.81 -19.06
CA VAL A 54 -40.42 1.69 -17.74
C VAL A 54 -39.28 1.74 -16.71
N PHE A 55 -39.08 2.91 -16.11
CA PHE A 55 -38.37 3.02 -14.83
C PHE A 55 -39.22 2.32 -13.76
N LEU A 56 -38.94 1.04 -13.51
CA LEU A 56 -39.38 0.39 -12.30
C LEU A 56 -38.56 0.97 -11.14
N CYS A 57 -39.11 2.02 -10.52
CA CYS A 57 -38.75 2.45 -9.18
C CYS A 57 -39.03 1.29 -8.22
N VAL A 58 -38.02 0.45 -7.98
CA VAL A 58 -38.01 -0.44 -6.82
C VAL A 58 -37.71 0.44 -5.60
N PRO A 59 -38.62 0.55 -4.62
CA PRO A 59 -38.32 1.26 -3.38
C PRO A 59 -37.17 0.52 -2.70
N ALA A 60 -36.10 1.25 -2.40
CA ALA A 60 -35.01 0.75 -1.57
C ALA A 60 -35.59 0.32 -0.21
N GLY A 61 -35.68 -0.99 0.01
CA GLY A 61 -36.00 -1.52 1.34
C GLY A 61 -34.92 -1.12 2.34
N PRO A 62 -35.26 -0.99 3.65
CA PRO A 62 -34.30 -0.59 4.67
C PRO A 62 -33.36 -1.76 4.97
N GLY A 63 -32.34 -1.93 4.13
CA GLY A 63 -31.26 -2.90 4.31
C GLY A 63 -30.04 -2.21 4.93
N LEU A 64 -29.94 -2.27 6.26
CA LEU A 64 -28.72 -2.12 7.07
C LEU A 64 -27.72 -1.03 6.62
N ALA A 65 -28.12 0.23 6.76
CA ALA A 65 -27.15 1.28 7.05
C ALA A 65 -26.60 1.00 8.46
N GLN A 66 -25.46 0.30 8.56
CA GLN A 66 -24.67 0.37 9.79
C GLN A 66 -24.32 1.85 10.00
N SER A 67 -24.74 2.37 11.13
CA SER A 67 -24.45 3.73 11.57
C SER A 67 -22.94 3.94 11.64
N LEU A 68 -22.47 5.10 11.15
CA LEU A 68 -21.11 5.60 11.31
C LEU A 68 -20.84 6.02 12.77
N ASP A 69 -21.31 5.26 13.77
CA ASP A 69 -21.26 5.66 15.19
C ASP A 69 -19.81 5.89 15.70
N PHE A 70 -18.82 5.39 14.97
CA PHE A 70 -17.40 5.55 15.31
C PHE A 70 -16.74 6.78 14.67
N TRP A 71 -17.34 7.39 13.64
CA TRP A 71 -16.74 8.52 12.91
C TRP A 71 -17.25 9.86 13.45
N PRO A 72 -16.37 10.81 13.84
CA PRO A 72 -16.81 12.12 14.30
C PRO A 72 -17.58 12.88 13.20
N ALA A 73 -18.52 13.74 13.60
CA ALA A 73 -19.26 14.57 12.64
C ALA A 73 -18.30 15.42 11.79
N VAL A 74 -18.49 15.39 10.46
CA VAL A 74 -17.65 16.13 9.50
C VAL A 74 -18.33 17.45 9.16
N PHE A 75 -17.60 18.56 9.34
CA PHE A 75 -18.09 19.91 9.04
C PHE A 75 -17.51 20.46 7.74
N SER A 76 -16.31 20.04 7.37
CA SER A 76 -15.65 20.45 6.15
C SER A 76 -14.78 19.33 5.59
N SER A 77 -14.63 19.31 4.27
CA SER A 77 -13.67 18.48 3.58
C SER A 77 -13.20 19.23 2.34
N SER A 78 -11.89 19.18 2.09
CA SER A 78 -11.26 19.71 0.88
C SER A 78 -10.12 18.77 0.53
N GLY A 79 -9.82 18.61 -0.76
CA GLY A 79 -8.77 17.69 -1.15
C GLY A 79 -8.67 17.55 -2.65
N PHE A 80 -7.62 16.91 -3.15
CA PHE A 80 -7.36 16.76 -4.57
C PHE A 80 -7.01 15.33 -4.93
N THR A 81 -7.05 15.02 -6.23
CA THR A 81 -6.53 13.77 -6.78
C THR A 81 -5.66 14.06 -7.99
N VAL A 82 -4.50 13.40 -8.08
CA VAL A 82 -3.58 13.50 -9.21
C VAL A 82 -3.11 12.12 -9.67
N PRO A 83 -2.87 11.92 -10.97
CA PRO A 83 -2.25 10.69 -11.45
C PRO A 83 -0.76 10.66 -11.09
N VAL A 84 -0.27 9.55 -10.56
CA VAL A 84 1.16 9.31 -10.29
C VAL A 84 1.80 8.58 -11.48
N ALA A 85 1.07 7.60 -12.02
CA ALA A 85 1.35 6.86 -13.24
C ALA A 85 0.05 6.22 -13.73
N SER A 86 0.04 5.63 -14.92
CA SER A 86 -1.06 4.78 -15.37
C SER A 86 -1.38 3.71 -14.31
N GLY A 87 -2.63 3.66 -13.85
CA GLY A 87 -3.08 2.74 -12.79
C GLY A 87 -2.72 3.15 -11.36
N ILE A 88 -2.10 4.31 -11.14
CA ILE A 88 -1.77 4.81 -9.79
C ILE A 88 -2.25 6.24 -9.61
N LEU A 89 -3.14 6.46 -8.65
CA LEU A 89 -3.67 7.76 -8.27
C LEU A 89 -3.30 8.10 -6.83
N TYR A 90 -2.95 9.35 -6.59
CA TYR A 90 -2.74 9.90 -5.25
C TYR A 90 -3.82 10.92 -4.93
N SER A 91 -4.40 10.84 -3.74
CA SER A 91 -5.34 11.82 -3.22
C SER A 91 -4.94 12.32 -1.86
N HIS A 92 -5.26 13.58 -1.56
CA HIS A 92 -5.00 14.21 -0.27
C HIS A 92 -6.25 14.97 0.18
N PHE A 93 -6.68 14.75 1.42
CA PHE A 93 -7.85 15.38 2.00
C PHE A 93 -7.54 16.01 3.36
N LYS A 94 -8.00 17.24 3.56
CA LYS A 94 -8.13 17.88 4.86
C LYS A 94 -9.58 17.81 5.29
N VAL A 95 -9.84 17.22 6.45
CA VAL A 95 -11.20 16.98 6.97
C VAL A 95 -11.35 17.64 8.32
N GLY A 96 -12.27 18.60 8.43
CA GLY A 96 -12.64 19.21 9.71
C GLY A 96 -13.73 18.38 10.38
N THR A 97 -13.44 17.84 11.57
CA THR A 97 -14.40 17.06 12.35
C THR A 97 -14.69 17.65 13.71
N ALA A 98 -15.78 17.22 14.35
CA ALA A 98 -16.13 17.59 15.72
C ALA A 98 -15.08 17.20 16.77
N ALA A 99 -14.22 16.21 16.48
CA ALA A 99 -13.16 15.79 17.39
C ALA A 99 -11.82 16.51 17.13
N GLY A 100 -11.70 17.24 16.02
CA GLY A 100 -10.46 17.86 15.54
C GLY A 100 -10.19 17.59 14.06
N PRO A 101 -9.16 18.23 13.48
CA PRO A 101 -8.82 18.08 12.07
C PRO A 101 -8.21 16.71 11.77
N LEU A 102 -8.35 16.24 10.54
CA LEU A 102 -7.67 15.08 9.98
C LEU A 102 -6.97 15.48 8.67
N ASN A 103 -5.75 15.00 8.49
CA ASN A 103 -4.97 15.12 7.26
C ASN A 103 -4.76 13.70 6.70
N VAL A 104 -5.40 13.41 5.57
CA VAL A 104 -5.60 12.04 5.07
C VAL A 104 -5.03 11.90 3.66
N HIS A 105 -4.22 10.87 3.45
CA HIS A 105 -3.49 10.62 2.22
C HIS A 105 -3.87 9.24 1.66
N HIS A 106 -4.27 9.19 0.39
CA HIS A 106 -4.62 7.95 -0.30
C HIS A 106 -3.69 7.66 -1.47
N LEU A 107 -3.35 6.39 -1.64
CA LEU A 107 -2.77 5.87 -2.86
C LEU A 107 -3.66 4.73 -3.39
N SER A 108 -4.30 4.94 -4.52
CA SER A 108 -5.07 3.90 -5.22
C SER A 108 -4.20 3.28 -6.30
N VAL A 109 -4.09 1.96 -6.31
CA VAL A 109 -3.21 1.21 -7.19
C VAL A 109 -3.99 0.06 -7.83
N ASP A 110 -4.11 0.09 -9.15
CA ASP A 110 -4.69 -1.00 -9.96
C ASP A 110 -3.61 -2.04 -10.32
N LEU A 111 -3.62 -3.18 -9.63
CA LEU A 111 -2.69 -4.28 -9.89
C LEU A 111 -3.10 -5.15 -11.09
N SER A 112 -4.21 -4.85 -11.77
CA SER A 112 -4.51 -5.43 -13.09
C SER A 112 -3.77 -4.72 -14.23
N ASN A 113 -3.29 -3.50 -13.98
CA ASN A 113 -2.48 -2.76 -14.96
C ASN A 113 -1.11 -3.44 -15.12
N PRO A 114 -0.74 -3.91 -16.34
CA PRO A 114 0.49 -4.66 -16.56
C PRO A 114 1.78 -3.83 -16.34
N THR A 115 1.68 -2.50 -16.31
CA THR A 115 2.83 -1.65 -16.00
C THR A 115 3.08 -1.48 -14.51
N VAL A 116 2.11 -1.85 -13.66
CA VAL A 116 2.17 -1.65 -12.22
C VAL A 116 2.66 -2.91 -11.53
N ARG A 117 3.56 -2.75 -10.58
CA ARG A 117 4.03 -3.83 -9.71
C ARG A 117 4.12 -3.36 -8.28
N ALA A 118 3.75 -4.22 -7.34
CA ALA A 118 4.04 -4.04 -5.92
C ALA A 118 5.13 -5.02 -5.43
N GLY A 119 5.86 -4.65 -4.39
CA GLY A 119 6.91 -5.48 -3.79
C GLY A 119 7.23 -5.10 -2.36
N ALA A 120 7.81 -6.04 -1.61
CA ALA A 120 8.29 -5.81 -0.26
C ALA A 120 9.72 -5.23 -0.30
N GLY A 121 9.90 -4.02 0.22
CA GLY A 121 11.19 -3.40 0.46
C GLY A 121 11.69 -3.72 1.86
N LEU A 122 12.97 -4.02 1.99
CA LEU A 122 13.67 -4.14 3.28
C LEU A 122 14.67 -3.00 3.41
N ALA A 123 14.82 -2.48 4.62
CA ALA A 123 15.83 -1.50 4.96
C ALA A 123 17.22 -2.01 4.58
N HIS A 124 17.96 -1.20 3.83
CA HIS A 124 19.27 -1.51 3.27
C HIS A 124 19.35 -2.83 2.47
N ASN A 125 18.21 -3.35 1.98
CA ASN A 125 18.07 -4.70 1.40
C ASN A 125 18.47 -5.85 2.34
N ARG A 126 18.42 -5.66 3.66
CA ARG A 126 18.78 -6.67 4.66
C ARG A 126 17.62 -6.89 5.61
N LEU A 127 17.47 -8.12 6.10
CA LEU A 127 16.42 -8.40 7.08
C LEU A 127 16.75 -7.77 8.45
N MET A 128 18.00 -7.85 8.89
CA MET A 128 18.54 -7.07 10.02
C MET A 128 19.28 -5.84 9.48
N SER A 129 18.99 -4.66 10.03
CA SER A 129 19.65 -3.42 9.60
C SER A 129 19.47 -2.31 10.64
N ASP A 130 20.19 -1.20 10.48
CA ASP A 130 19.99 0.01 11.29
C ASP A 130 18.69 0.79 10.95
N ASP A 131 17.71 0.13 10.32
CA ASP A 131 16.49 0.68 9.74
C ASP A 131 16.73 1.70 8.59
N GLU A 132 15.73 1.98 7.77
CA GLU A 132 15.85 2.93 6.65
C GLU A 132 14.55 3.73 6.51
N THR A 133 14.62 4.99 6.07
CA THR A 133 13.41 5.75 5.79
C THR A 133 12.66 5.17 4.58
N VAL A 134 11.34 5.32 4.55
CA VAL A 134 10.52 4.86 3.40
C VAL A 134 10.94 5.60 2.13
N SER A 135 11.22 6.90 2.24
CA SER A 135 11.70 7.73 1.12
C SER A 135 13.01 7.21 0.54
N SER A 136 13.96 6.80 1.38
CA SER A 136 15.23 6.21 0.94
C SER A 136 15.00 4.84 0.29
N MET A 137 14.16 3.97 0.87
CA MET A 137 13.80 2.68 0.25
C MET A 137 13.13 2.84 -1.13
N VAL A 138 12.22 3.81 -1.25
CA VAL A 138 11.55 4.13 -2.53
C VAL A 138 12.57 4.59 -3.56
N ALA A 139 13.42 5.57 -3.21
CA ALA A 139 14.44 6.10 -4.11
C ALA A 139 15.46 5.03 -4.53
N ARG A 140 16.01 4.28 -3.57
CA ARG A 140 17.03 3.24 -3.78
C ARG A 140 16.54 2.09 -4.66
N SER A 141 15.27 1.73 -4.55
CA SER A 141 14.70 0.62 -5.30
C SER A 141 14.18 1.02 -6.68
N GLY A 142 14.08 2.32 -6.99
CA GLY A 142 13.44 2.83 -8.21
C GLY A 142 11.91 2.74 -8.17
N ALA A 143 11.31 2.59 -6.98
CA ALA A 143 9.88 2.70 -6.80
C ALA A 143 9.43 4.15 -7.02
N ILE A 144 8.15 4.33 -7.35
CA ILE A 144 7.55 5.66 -7.58
C ILE A 144 6.59 6.05 -6.46
N ALA A 145 6.22 5.10 -5.61
CA ALA A 145 5.48 5.32 -4.39
C ALA A 145 5.75 4.20 -3.38
N GLY A 146 5.43 4.45 -2.11
CA GLY A 146 5.49 3.44 -1.07
C GLY A 146 4.95 3.93 0.27
N VAL A 147 4.70 2.99 1.17
CA VAL A 147 4.33 3.25 2.58
C VAL A 147 5.15 2.38 3.52
N ASN A 148 5.21 2.74 4.80
CA ASN A 148 5.79 1.87 5.83
C ASN A 148 5.04 0.54 5.94
N GLY A 149 5.73 -0.48 6.44
CA GLY A 149 5.20 -1.84 6.53
C GLY A 149 4.96 -2.34 7.96
N ASP A 150 5.52 -3.51 8.23
CA ASP A 150 5.31 -4.30 9.43
C ASP A 150 5.82 -3.61 10.71
N PHE A 151 5.36 -4.12 11.86
CA PHE A 151 6.02 -3.89 13.12
C PHE A 151 7.41 -4.53 13.08
N PHE A 152 8.34 -4.00 13.87
CA PHE A 152 9.73 -4.44 13.87
C PHE A 152 10.35 -4.31 15.26
N ASP A 153 11.47 -5.00 15.45
CA ASP A 153 12.28 -4.91 16.66
C ASP A 153 13.02 -3.55 16.72
N ILE A 154 12.24 -2.52 17.01
CA ILE A 154 12.68 -1.13 17.05
C ILE A 154 13.70 -0.93 18.17
N ARG A 155 14.80 -0.23 17.86
CA ARG A 155 15.97 -0.03 18.75
C ARG A 155 16.76 -1.30 19.07
N GLY A 156 16.41 -2.42 18.45
CA GLY A 156 17.14 -3.68 18.55
C GLY A 156 17.75 -4.04 17.21
N SER A 157 17.31 -5.16 16.67
CA SER A 157 17.82 -5.74 15.41
C SER A 157 17.29 -5.06 14.14
N GLY A 158 16.22 -4.25 14.23
CA GLY A 158 15.57 -3.69 13.04
C GLY A 158 14.88 -4.74 12.17
N ILE A 159 14.63 -5.95 12.71
CA ILE A 159 14.00 -7.04 11.96
C ILE A 159 12.47 -6.88 11.99
N PRO A 160 11.77 -6.94 10.83
CA PRO A 160 10.32 -7.06 10.77
C PRO A 160 9.82 -8.28 11.54
N LEU A 161 8.69 -8.17 12.25
CA LEU A 161 8.28 -9.20 13.20
C LEU A 161 7.55 -10.38 12.55
N ASN A 162 6.82 -10.19 11.46
CA ASN A 162 6.02 -11.22 10.80
C ASN A 162 6.64 -11.65 9.45
N ILE A 163 5.90 -12.42 8.65
CA ILE A 163 6.36 -13.00 7.39
C ILE A 163 6.90 -11.93 6.44
N VAL A 164 8.04 -12.25 5.83
CA VAL A 164 8.59 -11.49 4.72
C VAL A 164 8.82 -12.47 3.57
N VAL A 165 8.11 -12.25 2.47
CA VAL A 165 8.46 -12.85 1.17
C VAL A 165 8.89 -11.72 0.26
N ARG A 166 10.03 -11.88 -0.41
CA ARG A 166 10.57 -10.89 -1.32
C ARG A 166 11.06 -11.57 -2.58
N ASP A 167 10.62 -11.06 -3.73
CA ASP A 167 10.99 -11.56 -5.05
C ASP A 167 10.77 -13.08 -5.21
N GLY A 168 9.72 -13.59 -4.55
CA GLY A 168 9.32 -15.00 -4.56
C GLY A 168 10.11 -15.91 -3.63
N GLU A 169 10.97 -15.36 -2.75
CA GLU A 169 11.73 -16.11 -1.76
C GLU A 169 11.24 -15.79 -0.34
N LEU A 170 11.03 -16.82 0.48
CA LEU A 170 10.79 -16.66 1.90
C LEU A 170 12.04 -16.10 2.56
N VAL A 171 11.93 -14.92 3.16
CA VAL A 171 13.00 -14.25 3.89
C VAL A 171 12.82 -14.41 5.39
N ARG A 172 11.58 -14.51 5.88
CA ARG A 172 11.28 -14.71 7.30
C ARG A 172 9.97 -15.48 7.48
N SER A 173 9.93 -16.44 8.41
CA SER A 173 8.73 -17.20 8.75
C SER A 173 7.63 -16.34 9.40
N PRO A 174 6.35 -16.70 9.25
CA PRO A 174 5.23 -15.95 9.82
C PRO A 174 5.14 -16.05 11.35
N THR A 175 4.44 -15.08 11.93
CA THR A 175 3.86 -15.14 13.27
C THR A 175 2.35 -15.38 13.17
N ALA A 176 1.66 -15.35 14.30
CA ALA A 176 0.21 -15.36 14.34
C ALA A 176 -0.42 -14.00 13.98
N TRP A 177 0.23 -13.13 13.22
CA TRP A 177 -0.33 -11.85 12.73
C TRP A 177 -0.72 -11.94 11.25
N VAL A 178 -1.55 -11.00 10.81
CA VAL A 178 -1.97 -10.93 9.40
C VAL A 178 -0.86 -10.31 8.54
N ALA A 179 -0.81 -10.68 7.27
CA ALA A 179 0.10 -10.10 6.29
C ALA A 179 -0.61 -9.80 4.98
N PHE A 180 -0.14 -8.75 4.30
CA PHE A 180 -0.51 -8.47 2.92
C PHE A 180 0.42 -9.25 2.00
N ALA A 181 -0.15 -9.98 1.04
CA ALA A 181 0.59 -10.79 0.09
C ALA A 181 0.18 -10.49 -1.35
N ILE A 182 1.13 -10.65 -2.27
CA ILE A 182 0.91 -10.58 -3.71
C ILE A 182 1.32 -11.93 -4.27
N ARG A 183 0.37 -12.64 -4.86
CA ARG A 183 0.63 -13.93 -5.52
C ARG A 183 1.42 -13.74 -6.81
N LYS A 184 2.05 -14.80 -7.30
CA LYS A 184 2.78 -14.83 -8.59
C LYS A 184 1.89 -14.50 -9.78
N ASP A 185 0.57 -14.72 -9.68
CA ASP A 185 -0.43 -14.31 -10.68
C ASP A 185 -0.86 -12.83 -10.59
N GLY A 186 -0.25 -12.07 -9.67
CA GLY A 186 -0.49 -10.65 -9.44
C GLY A 186 -1.69 -10.34 -8.55
N ARG A 187 -2.42 -11.33 -8.03
CA ARG A 187 -3.57 -11.08 -7.16
C ARG A 187 -3.11 -10.71 -5.74
N PRO A 188 -3.62 -9.61 -5.15
CA PRO A 188 -3.41 -9.29 -3.75
C PRO A 188 -4.26 -10.17 -2.82
N ARG A 189 -3.79 -10.40 -1.60
CA ARG A 189 -4.48 -11.10 -0.51
C ARG A 189 -4.10 -10.53 0.85
N ILE A 190 -5.00 -10.63 1.82
CA ILE A 190 -4.72 -10.38 3.23
C ILE A 190 -4.97 -11.70 3.97
N ASP A 191 -3.90 -12.37 4.40
CA ASP A 191 -3.95 -13.74 4.93
C ASP A 191 -3.17 -13.87 6.24
N ARG A 192 -3.55 -14.89 7.02
CA ARG A 192 -2.77 -15.36 8.17
C ARG A 192 -2.05 -16.62 7.76
N PHE A 193 -0.72 -16.62 7.90
CA PHE A 193 0.12 -17.72 7.45
C PHE A 193 0.47 -18.63 8.62
N LYS A 194 0.10 -19.91 8.55
CA LYS A 194 0.57 -20.91 9.51
C LYS A 194 1.97 -21.38 9.10
N TRP A 195 2.86 -21.50 10.07
CA TRP A 195 4.22 -21.99 9.85
C TRP A 195 4.28 -23.52 9.94
N THR A 196 5.01 -24.15 9.02
CA THR A 196 5.45 -25.55 9.17
C THR A 196 6.86 -25.69 8.62
N GLY A 197 7.84 -25.81 9.52
CA GLY A 197 9.23 -26.07 9.18
C GLY A 197 9.72 -27.35 9.83
N THR A 198 10.50 -28.15 9.13
CA THR A 198 11.13 -29.35 9.67
C THR A 198 12.59 -29.49 9.25
N VAL A 199 13.36 -30.12 10.12
CA VAL A 199 14.67 -30.69 9.84
C VAL A 199 14.56 -32.20 9.89
N VAL A 200 15.04 -32.88 8.86
CA VAL A 200 15.05 -34.34 8.75
C VAL A 200 16.49 -34.81 8.56
N LEU A 201 16.88 -35.87 9.24
CA LEU A 201 18.12 -36.60 8.99
C LEU A 201 17.82 -37.72 7.98
N PRO A 202 18.19 -37.59 6.69
CA PRO A 202 17.76 -38.55 5.66
C PRO A 202 18.21 -39.98 5.94
N GLY A 203 19.38 -40.16 6.53
CA GLY A 203 19.93 -41.47 6.86
C GLY A 203 19.15 -42.24 7.94
N THR A 204 18.37 -41.56 8.79
CA THR A 204 17.57 -42.20 9.85
C THR A 204 16.07 -41.98 9.71
N GLY A 205 15.64 -41.00 8.92
CA GLY A 205 14.25 -40.52 8.88
C GLY A 205 13.83 -39.72 10.12
N GLU A 206 14.73 -39.48 11.07
CA GLU A 206 14.44 -38.69 12.27
C GLU A 206 14.09 -37.24 11.89
N SER A 207 12.98 -36.72 12.40
CA SER A 207 12.45 -35.41 12.04
C SER A 207 12.14 -34.56 13.27
N HIS A 208 12.52 -33.29 13.23
CA HIS A 208 12.26 -32.30 14.28
C HIS A 208 11.62 -31.03 13.70
N ALA A 209 10.70 -30.43 14.45
CA ALA A 209 10.07 -29.19 14.06
C ALA A 209 11.01 -27.99 14.24
N LEU A 210 10.96 -27.06 13.28
CA LEU A 210 11.60 -25.76 13.37
C LEU A 210 10.64 -24.74 13.98
N ALA A 211 11.11 -23.99 14.98
CA ALA A 211 10.38 -22.89 15.57
C ALA A 211 10.19 -21.71 14.60
N GLY A 212 11.06 -21.59 13.59
CA GLY A 212 10.96 -20.55 12.56
C GLY A 212 12.11 -20.58 11.56
N TYR A 213 12.15 -19.53 10.73
CA TYR A 213 13.21 -19.25 9.76
C TYR A 213 13.51 -17.76 9.76
N ASN A 214 14.75 -17.38 10.04
CA ASN A 214 15.18 -15.98 10.24
C ASN A 214 14.29 -15.20 11.23
N ALA A 215 13.80 -15.92 12.24
CA ALA A 215 12.97 -15.39 13.31
C ALA A 215 13.73 -15.34 14.64
N GLY A 216 13.06 -14.86 15.69
CA GLY A 216 13.67 -14.79 17.03
C GLY A 216 14.01 -16.18 17.57
N LEU A 217 15.20 -16.34 18.16
CA LEU A 217 15.64 -17.62 18.71
C LEU A 217 14.76 -18.05 19.89
N PRO A 218 14.19 -19.28 19.89
CA PRO A 218 13.37 -19.76 21.00
C PRO A 218 14.23 -20.05 22.24
N SER A 219 13.62 -20.19 23.41
CA SER A 219 14.32 -20.66 24.63
C SER A 219 14.62 -22.17 24.61
N ASP A 220 13.77 -22.97 23.96
CA ASP A 220 13.99 -24.40 23.67
C ASP A 220 13.46 -24.68 22.25
N GLY A 221 14.27 -25.33 21.41
CA GLY A 221 13.88 -25.68 20.03
C GLY A 221 14.92 -25.34 18.97
N LEU A 222 14.57 -25.60 17.71
CA LEU A 222 15.41 -25.41 16.54
C LEU A 222 15.00 -24.17 15.74
N MET A 223 15.97 -23.41 15.23
CA MET A 223 15.78 -22.28 14.32
C MET A 223 16.74 -22.44 13.13
N VAL A 224 16.28 -22.09 11.94
CA VAL A 224 17.18 -21.91 10.79
C VAL A 224 17.44 -20.44 10.56
N ILE A 225 18.70 -20.07 10.39
CA ILE A 225 19.16 -18.73 10.01
C ILE A 225 19.86 -18.82 8.65
N SER A 226 19.46 -17.98 7.70
CA SER A 226 20.10 -17.84 6.39
C SER A 226 20.87 -16.54 6.28
N ASP A 227 21.64 -16.41 5.20
CA ASP A 227 22.47 -15.26 4.89
C ASP A 227 21.66 -13.95 4.80
N ALA A 228 20.35 -14.06 4.50
CA ALA A 228 19.43 -12.95 4.48
C ALA A 228 19.25 -12.24 5.83
N LEU A 229 19.48 -12.91 6.96
CA LEU A 229 19.39 -12.30 8.29
C LEU A 229 20.51 -11.27 8.50
N GLY A 230 21.68 -11.48 7.93
CA GLY A 230 22.82 -10.54 8.00
C GLY A 230 23.76 -10.72 9.20
N TYR A 231 23.42 -11.56 10.17
CA TYR A 231 24.31 -12.01 11.26
C TYR A 231 24.01 -13.47 11.62
N GLY A 232 24.95 -14.13 12.30
CA GLY A 232 24.78 -15.52 12.72
C GLY A 232 24.02 -15.67 14.05
N ALA A 233 24.34 -16.68 14.84
CA ALA A 233 23.72 -16.91 16.14
C ALA A 233 24.48 -16.16 17.26
N PRO A 234 23.84 -15.28 18.05
CA PRO A 234 24.50 -14.64 19.18
C PRO A 234 24.85 -15.66 20.27
N ALA A 235 25.74 -15.29 21.19
CA ALA A 235 26.03 -16.12 22.35
C ALA A 235 24.74 -16.39 23.16
N PRO A 236 24.56 -17.59 23.72
CA PRO A 236 23.44 -17.83 24.63
C PRO A 236 23.55 -16.96 25.88
N GLU A 237 22.41 -16.57 26.44
CA GLU A 237 22.36 -16.01 27.79
C GLU A 237 22.96 -16.99 28.82
N PRO A 238 23.50 -16.50 29.95
CA PRO A 238 24.01 -17.37 31.01
C PRO A 238 22.99 -18.44 31.43
N GLY A 239 23.40 -19.71 31.41
CA GLY A 239 22.55 -20.85 31.76
C GLY A 239 21.70 -21.41 30.60
N MET A 240 21.60 -20.70 29.48
CA MET A 240 20.92 -21.19 28.28
C MET A 240 21.84 -22.11 27.50
N ARG A 241 21.39 -23.32 27.16
CA ARG A 241 22.19 -24.21 26.29
C ARG A 241 21.99 -23.81 24.84
N GLN A 242 23.07 -23.64 24.09
CA GLN A 242 23.03 -23.46 22.64
C GLN A 242 24.04 -24.34 21.90
N THR A 243 23.66 -24.83 20.73
CA THR A 243 24.55 -25.43 19.75
C THR A 243 24.18 -24.92 18.36
N VAL A 244 25.19 -24.53 17.59
CA VAL A 244 25.04 -23.98 16.24
C VAL A 244 25.72 -24.94 15.28
N ALA A 245 25.07 -25.33 14.20
CA ALA A 245 25.67 -26.05 13.09
C ALA A 245 25.68 -25.15 11.84
N GLU A 246 26.80 -25.09 11.14
CA GLU A 246 26.90 -24.46 9.80
C GLU A 246 26.66 -25.51 8.73
N LEU A 247 25.72 -25.22 7.82
CA LEU A 247 25.21 -26.14 6.82
C LEU A 247 25.43 -25.54 5.43
N ALA A 248 26.07 -26.29 4.53
CA ALA A 248 26.21 -25.91 3.13
C ALA A 248 25.33 -26.78 2.22
N PRO A 249 24.80 -26.24 1.10
CA PRO A 249 23.99 -27.02 0.17
C PRO A 249 24.73 -28.28 -0.30
N ALA A 250 24.02 -29.41 -0.30
CA ALA A 250 24.54 -30.69 -0.78
C ALA A 250 24.33 -30.82 -2.31
N GLY A 251 25.32 -31.38 -3.02
CA GLY A 251 25.27 -31.62 -4.48
C GLY A 251 26.20 -30.71 -5.29
N SER A 252 26.69 -31.23 -6.43
CA SER A 252 27.63 -30.52 -7.33
C SER A 252 27.00 -30.28 -8.73
N PRO A 253 27.18 -29.10 -9.33
CA PRO A 253 27.78 -27.91 -8.72
C PRO A 253 26.86 -27.40 -7.60
N ALA A 254 27.47 -26.73 -6.62
CA ALA A 254 26.80 -26.08 -5.49
C ALA A 254 25.83 -24.99 -5.97
N ALA A 255 24.75 -25.37 -6.64
CA ALA A 255 23.63 -24.52 -6.92
C ALA A 255 22.97 -24.28 -5.55
N PRO A 256 22.86 -23.02 -5.10
CA PRO A 256 22.17 -22.72 -3.86
C PRO A 256 20.69 -23.08 -4.03
N VAL A 257 20.34 -24.33 -3.70
CA VAL A 257 18.96 -24.74 -3.54
C VAL A 257 18.55 -24.24 -2.17
N ARG A 258 18.25 -22.93 -2.11
CA ARG A 258 17.43 -22.39 -1.02
C ARG A 258 16.14 -23.22 -0.99
N PRO A 259 15.61 -23.62 0.19
CA PRO A 259 14.34 -24.32 0.27
C PRO A 259 13.31 -23.54 -0.56
N GLY A 260 12.75 -24.19 -1.59
CA GLY A 260 11.73 -23.59 -2.47
C GLY A 260 12.18 -22.97 -3.80
N LYS A 261 13.44 -23.08 -4.21
CA LYS A 261 13.88 -22.73 -5.58
C LYS A 261 14.11 -23.97 -6.45
N ALA A 262 13.03 -24.52 -7.03
CA ALA A 262 13.13 -25.57 -8.04
C ALA A 262 13.36 -24.97 -9.44
N PRO A 263 14.25 -25.55 -10.28
CA PRO A 263 14.25 -25.28 -11.72
C PRO A 263 13.01 -25.94 -12.35
N GLY A 264 12.07 -25.13 -12.85
CA GLY A 264 11.18 -25.55 -13.94
C GLY A 264 9.91 -26.36 -13.62
N VAL A 265 9.53 -26.61 -12.36
CA VAL A 265 8.24 -27.26 -12.03
C VAL A 265 7.40 -26.36 -11.11
N PRO A 266 6.23 -25.86 -11.55
CA PRO A 266 5.30 -25.13 -10.69
C PRO A 266 4.75 -26.04 -9.58
N GLY A 267 4.96 -25.68 -8.31
CA GLY A 267 4.29 -26.29 -7.15
C GLY A 267 5.02 -27.43 -6.44
N ALA A 268 6.21 -27.84 -6.88
CA ALA A 268 7.06 -28.77 -6.13
C ALA A 268 8.13 -27.99 -5.36
N ALA A 269 7.97 -27.88 -4.04
CA ALA A 269 9.04 -27.40 -3.17
C ALA A 269 10.16 -28.45 -3.15
N THR A 270 11.35 -28.14 -3.67
CA THR A 270 12.51 -29.00 -3.44
C THR A 270 12.98 -28.77 -2.01
N PRO A 271 13.03 -29.82 -1.16
CA PRO A 271 13.69 -29.74 0.12
C PRO A 271 15.12 -29.24 -0.04
N GLY A 272 15.57 -28.33 0.83
CA GLY A 272 16.98 -27.96 0.85
C GLY A 272 17.76 -29.09 1.49
N LEU A 273 18.58 -29.82 0.72
CA LEU A 273 19.52 -30.80 1.27
C LEU A 273 20.84 -30.10 1.56
N TYR A 274 21.38 -30.33 2.75
CA TYR A 274 22.59 -29.69 3.25
C TYR A 274 23.54 -30.71 3.88
N THR A 275 24.83 -30.39 3.86
CA THR A 275 25.87 -31.10 4.62
C THR A 275 26.38 -30.19 5.73
N VAL A 276 26.48 -30.73 6.94
CA VAL A 276 27.03 -30.01 8.11
C VAL A 276 28.53 -29.83 7.93
N LYS A 277 29.02 -28.60 7.93
CA LYS A 277 30.45 -28.28 7.85
C LYS A 277 31.11 -28.36 9.21
N GLN A 278 30.46 -27.79 10.21
CA GLN A 278 31.01 -27.62 11.55
C GLN A 278 29.92 -27.31 12.57
N VAL A 279 30.24 -27.57 13.84
CA VAL A 279 29.33 -27.43 14.98
C VAL A 279 30.03 -26.71 16.13
N TRP A 280 29.38 -25.72 16.72
CA TRP A 280 29.86 -24.98 17.89
C TRP A 280 28.90 -25.11 19.06
N VAL A 281 29.45 -25.40 20.23
CA VAL A 281 28.71 -25.59 21.47
C VAL A 281 28.97 -24.42 22.42
N GLN A 282 27.90 -23.81 22.94
CA GLN A 282 27.94 -22.66 23.86
C GLN A 282 28.73 -21.44 23.37
N GLN A 283 28.79 -21.23 22.05
CA GLN A 283 29.50 -20.11 21.46
C GLN A 283 28.56 -19.30 20.57
N ALA A 284 28.87 -18.01 20.45
CA ALA A 284 28.34 -17.23 19.36
C ALA A 284 28.96 -17.72 18.05
N PHE A 285 28.18 -17.63 16.98
CA PHE A 285 28.71 -17.71 15.64
C PHE A 285 28.24 -16.47 14.92
N TYR A 286 29.17 -15.57 14.60
CA TYR A 286 28.89 -14.40 13.79
C TYR A 286 29.65 -14.56 12.48
N ALA A 287 28.93 -14.61 11.37
CA ALA A 287 29.54 -14.61 10.05
C ALA A 287 28.65 -13.81 9.10
N PRO A 288 29.22 -13.24 8.02
CA PRO A 288 28.69 -13.54 6.71
C PRO A 288 29.10 -14.98 6.36
N PHE A 289 28.17 -15.92 6.41
CA PHE A 289 28.39 -17.24 5.79
C PHE A 289 28.11 -17.14 4.28
N PRO A 290 28.78 -17.93 3.42
CA PRO A 290 28.61 -17.89 1.98
C PRO A 290 27.15 -17.95 1.54
N ALA A 291 26.84 -17.27 0.44
CA ALA A 291 25.50 -17.24 -0.11
C ALA A 291 24.95 -18.65 -0.35
N GLY A 292 23.77 -18.94 0.20
CA GLY A 292 23.13 -20.25 0.13
C GLY A 292 23.46 -21.21 1.28
N GLU A 293 24.45 -20.92 2.11
CA GLU A 293 24.64 -21.63 3.39
C GLU A 293 23.58 -21.18 4.40
N ILE A 294 23.37 -21.99 5.44
CA ILE A 294 22.45 -21.71 6.56
C ILE A 294 23.08 -22.14 7.88
N LEU A 295 22.55 -21.64 8.99
CA LEU A 295 22.82 -22.11 10.34
C LEU A 295 21.60 -22.83 10.88
N LEU A 296 21.83 -23.98 11.49
CA LEU A 296 20.85 -24.65 12.35
C LEU A 296 21.21 -24.35 13.80
N VAL A 297 20.37 -23.59 14.48
CA VAL A 297 20.57 -23.17 15.87
C VAL A 297 19.61 -23.93 16.77
N GLY A 298 20.16 -24.72 17.69
CA GLY A 298 19.41 -25.44 18.70
C GLY A 298 19.62 -24.81 20.06
N ARG A 299 18.52 -24.58 20.80
CA ARG A 299 18.55 -24.20 22.21
C ARG A 299 17.86 -25.24 23.09
N GLY A 300 18.26 -25.33 24.36
CA GLY A 300 17.67 -26.29 25.30
C GLY A 300 17.92 -27.74 24.90
N ARG A 301 16.86 -28.53 24.72
CA ARG A 301 16.96 -29.95 24.31
C ARG A 301 17.46 -30.08 22.88
N ALA A 302 17.06 -29.16 22.01
CA ALA A 302 17.52 -29.13 20.63
C ALA A 302 19.04 -28.89 20.50
N ALA A 303 19.64 -28.15 21.45
CA ALA A 303 21.09 -27.98 21.49
C ALA A 303 21.82 -29.32 21.68
N ASN A 304 21.35 -30.14 22.64
CA ASN A 304 21.91 -31.48 22.86
C ASN A 304 21.71 -32.36 21.62
N TRP A 305 20.54 -32.27 20.98
CA TRP A 305 20.26 -33.04 19.77
C TRP A 305 21.22 -32.71 18.63
N ILE A 306 21.48 -31.42 18.33
CA ILE A 306 22.46 -31.03 17.30
C ILE A 306 23.84 -31.60 17.65
N ARG A 307 24.29 -31.42 18.90
CA ARG A 307 25.59 -31.94 19.36
C ARG A 307 25.72 -33.45 19.18
N ASP A 308 24.67 -34.21 19.50
CA ASP A 308 24.71 -35.67 19.57
C ASP A 308 24.41 -36.35 18.23
N LYS A 309 23.64 -35.72 17.34
CA LYS A 309 23.10 -36.34 16.12
C LYS A 309 23.50 -35.63 14.82
N VAL A 310 24.02 -34.41 14.90
CA VAL A 310 24.31 -33.57 13.73
C VAL A 310 25.79 -33.13 13.72
N PRO A 311 26.78 -34.05 13.86
CA PRO A 311 28.19 -33.71 13.70
C PRO A 311 28.53 -33.28 12.27
N ALA A 312 29.74 -32.77 12.07
CA ALA A 312 30.27 -32.46 10.74
C ALA A 312 30.20 -33.69 9.81
N GLY A 313 29.81 -33.47 8.56
CA GLY A 313 29.56 -34.50 7.55
C GLY A 313 28.14 -35.04 7.51
N THR A 314 27.31 -34.80 8.53
CA THR A 314 25.90 -35.24 8.51
C THR A 314 25.11 -34.53 7.42
N GLU A 315 24.31 -35.30 6.69
CA GLU A 315 23.31 -34.76 5.77
C GLU A 315 22.03 -34.36 6.52
N VAL A 316 21.52 -33.19 6.20
CA VAL A 316 20.34 -32.59 6.83
C VAL A 316 19.43 -32.07 5.73
N GLN A 317 18.17 -32.48 5.76
CA GLN A 317 17.13 -31.96 4.88
C GLN A 317 16.30 -30.92 5.64
N VAL A 318 16.14 -29.74 5.07
CA VAL A 318 15.35 -28.63 5.60
C VAL A 318 14.13 -28.40 4.73
N ASN A 319 12.94 -28.47 5.34
CA ASN A 319 11.67 -28.22 4.66
C ASN A 319 11.01 -26.98 5.29
N LEU A 320 10.67 -25.99 4.47
CA LEU A 320 10.04 -24.75 4.91
C LEU A 320 8.74 -24.54 4.14
N THR A 321 7.60 -24.55 4.83
CA THR A 321 6.28 -24.39 4.22
C THR A 321 5.40 -23.47 5.07
N THR A 322 4.40 -22.90 4.41
CA THR A 322 3.34 -22.16 5.09
C THR A 322 1.97 -22.58 4.56
N ASP A 323 0.91 -22.24 5.28
CA ASP A 323 -0.47 -22.33 4.81
C ASP A 323 -1.15 -20.97 5.00
N PRO A 324 -1.50 -20.23 3.92
CA PRO A 324 -1.28 -20.54 2.49
C PRO A 324 0.20 -20.67 2.10
N ASP A 325 0.49 -21.39 1.01
CA ASP A 325 1.88 -21.69 0.63
C ASP A 325 2.63 -20.47 0.07
N TRP A 326 3.76 -20.13 0.70
CA TRP A 326 4.60 -19.00 0.34
C TRP A 326 5.19 -19.14 -1.08
N HIS A 327 5.33 -20.37 -1.59
CA HIS A 327 5.81 -20.61 -2.96
C HIS A 327 4.89 -20.01 -4.02
N GLU A 328 3.64 -19.73 -3.69
CA GLU A 328 2.70 -19.06 -4.59
C GLU A 328 2.85 -17.53 -4.59
N LEU A 329 3.65 -17.01 -3.66
CA LEU A 329 3.78 -15.58 -3.42
C LEU A 329 4.96 -15.00 -4.20
N ARG A 330 4.80 -13.77 -4.64
CA ARG A 330 5.87 -12.91 -5.15
C ARG A 330 6.41 -12.02 -4.03
N ALA A 331 5.53 -11.52 -3.19
CA ALA A 331 5.89 -10.71 -2.04
C ALA A 331 4.87 -10.89 -0.92
N ALA A 332 5.31 -10.74 0.31
CA ALA A 332 4.48 -10.70 1.50
C ALA A 332 5.12 -9.78 2.53
N ILE A 333 4.31 -8.97 3.18
CA ILE A 333 4.72 -8.04 4.22
C ILE A 333 3.74 -8.13 5.39
N GLY A 334 4.29 -8.32 6.57
CA GLY A 334 3.53 -8.35 7.81
C GLY A 334 2.82 -7.04 8.15
N GLY A 335 1.90 -7.11 9.10
CA GLY A 335 1.29 -5.96 9.74
C GLY A 335 0.17 -6.42 10.67
N GLY A 336 -0.92 -5.67 10.64
CA GLY A 336 -2.12 -5.91 11.42
C GLY A 336 -2.45 -4.70 12.29
N PRO A 337 -3.62 -4.71 12.95
CA PRO A 337 -4.64 -5.77 12.91
C PRO A 337 -5.38 -5.88 11.57
N VAL A 338 -6.16 -6.95 11.41
CA VAL A 338 -7.25 -7.00 10.43
C VAL A 338 -8.30 -5.95 10.79
N LEU A 339 -8.69 -5.15 9.81
CA LEU A 339 -9.67 -4.07 9.95
C LEU A 339 -11.01 -4.45 9.32
N VAL A 340 -10.98 -5.03 8.11
CA VAL A 340 -12.16 -5.38 7.33
C VAL A 340 -11.97 -6.79 6.76
N GLN A 341 -13.02 -7.61 6.84
CA GLN A 341 -13.07 -8.94 6.23
C GLN A 341 -14.45 -9.16 5.63
N CYS A 342 -14.49 -9.67 4.39
CA CYS A 342 -15.74 -9.87 3.64
C CYS A 342 -16.64 -8.62 3.59
N GLY A 343 -16.03 -7.43 3.48
CA GLY A 343 -16.72 -6.14 3.43
C GLY A 343 -17.40 -5.75 4.74
N ARG A 344 -16.93 -6.27 5.88
CA ARG A 344 -17.43 -5.94 7.22
C ARG A 344 -16.27 -5.59 8.14
N VAL A 345 -16.46 -4.58 8.98
CA VAL A 345 -15.52 -4.26 10.06
C VAL A 345 -15.42 -5.43 11.02
N VAL A 346 -14.21 -5.82 11.40
CA VAL A 346 -13.95 -6.93 12.31
C VAL A 346 -13.05 -6.51 13.48
N ASN A 347 -13.10 -7.31 14.54
CA ASN A 347 -12.13 -7.25 15.62
C ASN A 347 -11.13 -8.37 15.43
N ASP A 348 -9.88 -8.03 15.17
CA ASP A 348 -8.83 -9.01 15.04
C ASP A 348 -8.59 -9.74 16.38
N PRO A 349 -8.65 -11.10 16.44
CA PRO A 349 -8.34 -11.86 17.64
C PRO A 349 -6.84 -11.89 17.99
N HIS A 350 -5.95 -11.61 17.03
CA HIS A 350 -4.50 -11.60 17.25
C HIS A 350 -3.89 -10.32 16.68
N PRO A 351 -4.26 -9.15 17.22
CA PRO A 351 -3.72 -7.88 16.77
C PRO A 351 -2.26 -7.72 17.25
N PRO A 352 -1.36 -7.14 16.45
CA PRO A 352 -0.17 -6.53 17.00
C PRO A 352 -0.59 -5.36 17.91
N SER A 353 0.17 -5.12 18.98
CA SER A 353 -0.01 -3.99 19.91
C SER A 353 -1.49 -3.73 20.32
N PRO A 354 -2.18 -4.69 20.97
CA PRO A 354 -3.61 -4.56 21.32
C PRO A 354 -3.96 -3.30 22.14
N GLY A 355 -3.00 -2.76 22.89
CA GLY A 355 -3.16 -1.53 23.65
C GLY A 355 -3.40 -0.27 22.81
N GLU A 356 -3.10 -0.30 21.51
CA GLU A 356 -3.27 0.85 20.60
C GLU A 356 -4.71 1.03 20.11
N ARG A 357 -5.58 0.03 20.33
CA ARG A 357 -6.90 -0.07 19.70
C ARG A 357 -7.76 1.19 19.79
N ASN A 358 -7.87 1.76 20.99
CA ASN A 358 -8.74 2.90 21.27
C ASN A 358 -7.98 4.22 21.40
N VAL A 359 -6.71 4.25 21.00
CA VAL A 359 -5.86 5.44 21.04
C VAL A 359 -5.82 6.04 19.64
N ARG A 360 -5.87 7.37 19.54
CA ARG A 360 -5.68 8.05 18.26
C ARG A 360 -4.20 8.10 17.93
N PHE A 361 -3.83 7.50 16.81
CA PHE A 361 -2.48 7.54 16.28
C PHE A 361 -2.45 8.04 14.83
N PRO A 362 -1.28 8.53 14.37
CA PRO A 362 -0.95 8.43 12.96
C PRO A 362 -1.02 6.97 12.54
N VAL A 363 -1.65 6.68 11.41
CA VAL A 363 -1.93 5.30 11.00
C VAL A 363 -1.67 5.10 9.52
N THR A 364 -1.22 3.90 9.17
CA THR A 364 -1.14 3.42 7.79
C THR A 364 -1.99 2.16 7.67
N ALA A 365 -2.77 2.05 6.60
CA ALA A 365 -3.57 0.87 6.28
C ALA A 365 -3.56 0.56 4.80
N LEU A 366 -3.88 -0.69 4.48
CA LEU A 366 -4.11 -1.16 3.12
C LEU A 366 -5.43 -1.92 3.06
N GLY A 367 -6.19 -1.69 1.99
CA GLY A 367 -7.40 -2.42 1.66
C GLY A 367 -7.37 -2.96 0.24
N ILE A 368 -8.00 -4.11 0.03
CA ILE A 368 -8.31 -4.68 -1.28
C ILE A 368 -9.77 -4.35 -1.59
N LEU A 369 -10.03 -3.71 -2.73
CA LEU A 369 -11.39 -3.39 -3.15
C LEU A 369 -12.12 -4.62 -3.72
N LYS A 370 -13.44 -4.49 -3.89
CA LYS A 370 -14.32 -5.59 -4.36
C LYS A 370 -13.96 -6.19 -5.71
N ASP A 371 -13.20 -5.49 -6.55
CA ASP A 371 -12.71 -6.02 -7.83
C ASP A 371 -11.57 -7.05 -7.66
N GLY A 372 -11.00 -7.17 -6.45
CA GLY A 372 -9.92 -8.09 -6.11
C GLY A 372 -8.59 -7.75 -6.78
N ARG A 373 -8.43 -6.56 -7.36
CA ARG A 373 -7.23 -6.13 -8.10
C ARG A 373 -6.77 -4.73 -7.73
N THR A 374 -7.69 -3.86 -7.31
CA THR A 374 -7.36 -2.54 -6.84
C THR A 374 -7.05 -2.60 -5.36
N VAL A 375 -5.89 -2.09 -4.98
CA VAL A 375 -5.55 -1.83 -3.58
C VAL A 375 -5.63 -0.34 -3.29
N ILE A 376 -6.08 0.01 -2.10
CA ILE A 376 -6.08 1.38 -1.58
C ILE A 376 -5.22 1.41 -0.33
N LEU A 377 -4.25 2.31 -0.31
CA LEU A 377 -3.44 2.59 0.86
C LEU A 377 -3.89 3.92 1.45
N VAL A 378 -4.00 3.95 2.76
CA VAL A 378 -4.42 5.12 3.52
C VAL A 378 -3.33 5.41 4.54
N GLU A 379 -2.83 6.63 4.54
CA GLU A 379 -2.09 7.21 5.65
C GLU A 379 -2.92 8.36 6.24
N VAL A 380 -2.99 8.44 7.56
CA VAL A 380 -3.60 9.56 8.26
C VAL A 380 -2.61 10.07 9.27
N ASP A 381 -2.21 11.33 9.14
CA ASP A 381 -1.32 11.98 10.09
C ASP A 381 -1.93 11.95 11.50
N GLY A 382 -1.10 12.11 12.52
CA GLY A 382 -1.59 12.17 13.89
C GLY A 382 -0.60 12.85 14.84
N ARG A 383 -0.99 12.95 16.11
CA ARG A 383 -0.22 13.61 17.19
C ARG A 383 0.11 15.09 16.90
N GLN A 384 -0.60 15.72 15.98
CA GLN A 384 -0.39 17.11 15.57
C GLN A 384 -1.73 17.84 15.69
N PRO A 385 -2.13 18.34 16.88
CA PRO A 385 -3.51 18.78 17.16
C PRO A 385 -4.10 19.81 16.19
N HIS A 386 -3.26 20.65 15.58
CA HIS A 386 -3.67 21.68 14.63
C HIS A 386 -3.71 21.20 13.17
N LEU A 387 -3.11 20.05 12.85
CA LEU A 387 -3.07 19.46 11.50
C LEU A 387 -3.91 18.19 11.41
N SER A 388 -3.64 17.22 12.27
CA SER A 388 -4.33 15.94 12.31
C SER A 388 -4.27 15.29 13.68
N ILE A 389 -5.44 14.90 14.20
CA ILE A 389 -5.57 14.21 15.49
C ILE A 389 -5.32 12.70 15.40
N GLY A 390 -5.24 12.13 14.20
CA GLY A 390 -5.14 10.69 13.99
C GLY A 390 -6.44 9.92 14.24
N LEU A 391 -6.41 8.62 13.99
CA LEU A 391 -7.56 7.73 14.11
C LEU A 391 -7.33 6.64 15.16
N THR A 392 -8.41 6.18 15.78
CA THR A 392 -8.41 4.90 16.50
C THR A 392 -8.54 3.73 15.51
N GLN A 393 -8.19 2.51 15.91
CA GLN A 393 -8.34 1.33 15.04
C GLN A 393 -9.79 1.12 14.56
N PRO A 394 -10.84 1.24 15.40
CA PRO A 394 -12.23 1.17 14.93
C PRO A 394 -12.60 2.26 13.91
N GLN A 395 -12.08 3.49 14.07
CA GLN A 395 -12.30 4.57 13.11
C GLN A 395 -11.62 4.28 11.77
N LEU A 396 -10.38 3.80 11.81
CA LEU A 396 -9.65 3.40 10.61
C LEU A 396 -10.38 2.25 9.89
N ALA A 397 -10.87 1.25 10.63
CA ALA A 397 -11.62 0.15 10.05
C ALA A 397 -12.94 0.61 9.39
N ALA A 398 -13.69 1.48 10.07
CA ALA A 398 -14.89 2.09 9.51
C ALA A 398 -14.58 2.90 8.24
N TYR A 399 -13.45 3.61 8.23
CA TYR A 399 -12.99 4.38 7.07
C TYR A 399 -12.62 3.49 5.88
N MET A 400 -11.82 2.44 6.10
CA MET A 400 -11.46 1.48 5.05
C MET A 400 -12.70 0.77 4.47
N ASN A 401 -13.66 0.41 5.33
CA ASN A 401 -14.93 -0.17 4.87
C ASN A 401 -15.77 0.84 4.06
N TRP A 402 -15.80 2.11 4.48
CA TRP A 402 -16.47 3.19 3.74
C TRP A 402 -15.85 3.44 2.36
N LEU A 403 -14.52 3.32 2.25
CA LEU A 403 -13.79 3.34 0.96
C LEU A 403 -14.09 2.13 0.06
N GLY A 404 -14.86 1.15 0.56
CA GLY A 404 -15.30 -0.01 -0.21
C GLY A 404 -14.33 -1.19 -0.18
N ALA A 405 -13.37 -1.22 0.75
CA ALA A 405 -12.49 -2.36 0.94
C ALA A 405 -13.31 -3.61 1.32
N SER A 406 -13.10 -4.72 0.62
CA SER A 406 -13.63 -6.04 0.99
C SER A 406 -12.74 -6.72 2.02
N GLU A 407 -11.45 -6.45 1.98
CA GLU A 407 -10.45 -6.87 2.97
C GLU A 407 -9.59 -5.66 3.31
N ALA A 408 -9.21 -5.48 4.57
CA ALA A 408 -8.26 -4.45 4.97
C ALA A 408 -7.48 -4.84 6.23
N MET A 409 -6.25 -4.36 6.32
CA MET A 409 -5.39 -4.47 7.49
C MET A 409 -4.62 -3.17 7.71
N ALA A 410 -4.16 -2.95 8.94
CA ALA A 410 -3.24 -1.85 9.26
C ALA A 410 -1.78 -2.28 9.10
N PHE A 411 -0.89 -1.29 9.08
CA PHE A 411 0.56 -1.41 9.21
C PHE A 411 1.00 -0.74 10.52
N ASP A 412 2.31 -0.74 10.80
CA ASP A 412 2.86 -0.09 11.99
C ASP A 412 2.44 1.38 12.08
N SER A 413 2.08 1.82 13.28
CA SER A 413 1.44 3.12 13.56
C SER A 413 2.42 4.14 14.15
N GLY A 414 1.94 5.33 14.51
CA GLY A 414 2.78 6.34 15.15
C GLY A 414 3.78 6.96 14.19
N GLY A 415 5.00 7.24 14.67
CA GLY A 415 6.02 7.92 13.85
C GLY A 415 6.53 7.10 12.66
N SER A 416 6.18 5.81 12.59
CA SER A 416 6.45 4.97 11.42
C SER A 416 5.52 5.30 10.24
N ALA A 417 4.32 5.84 10.51
CA ALA A 417 3.32 6.15 9.49
C ALA A 417 3.85 7.16 8.46
N THR A 418 4.11 6.66 7.25
CA THR A 418 4.73 7.44 6.17
C THR A 418 4.19 7.01 4.83
N MET A 419 3.85 7.98 3.97
CA MET A 419 3.55 7.77 2.55
C MET A 419 4.50 8.59 1.69
N VAL A 420 5.05 7.95 0.67
CA VAL A 420 5.97 8.55 -0.31
C VAL A 420 5.38 8.41 -1.70
N VAL A 421 5.37 9.49 -2.48
CA VAL A 421 4.80 9.52 -3.84
C VAL A 421 5.60 10.42 -4.76
N ARG A 422 5.82 9.99 -6.00
CA ARG A 422 6.31 10.86 -7.09
C ARG A 422 5.17 11.68 -7.67
N LEU A 423 4.91 12.84 -7.05
CA LEU A 423 3.90 13.78 -7.55
C LEU A 423 4.20 14.24 -8.98
N PRO A 424 3.18 14.52 -9.80
CA PRO A 424 3.37 15.03 -11.16
C PRO A 424 4.31 16.22 -11.25
N GLY A 425 5.16 16.22 -12.28
CA GLY A 425 6.14 17.28 -12.52
C GLY A 425 7.32 17.27 -11.54
N ARG A 426 7.36 16.36 -10.56
CA ARG A 426 8.53 16.18 -9.68
C ARG A 426 9.46 15.10 -10.24
N PRO A 427 10.78 15.33 -10.24
CA PRO A 427 11.74 14.36 -10.77
C PRO A 427 11.89 13.13 -9.86
N HIS A 428 11.64 13.29 -8.55
CA HIS A 428 11.85 12.25 -7.54
C HIS A 428 10.62 12.09 -6.64
N PRO A 429 10.35 10.87 -6.14
CA PRO A 429 9.39 10.64 -5.05
C PRO A 429 9.78 11.41 -3.78
N ALA A 430 8.79 11.87 -3.03
CA ALA A 430 8.98 12.56 -1.76
C ALA A 430 7.90 12.14 -0.74
N VAL A 431 8.19 12.34 0.54
CA VAL A 431 7.19 12.18 1.62
C VAL A 431 6.05 13.17 1.38
N VAL A 432 4.81 12.70 1.42
CA VAL A 432 3.62 13.52 1.15
C VAL A 432 2.76 13.79 2.37
N ASN A 433 2.96 13.05 3.46
CA ASN A 433 2.31 13.28 4.74
C ASN A 433 3.23 14.07 5.71
N SER A 434 2.78 14.28 6.95
CA SER A 434 3.53 14.97 8.01
C SER A 434 3.95 13.99 9.11
N PRO A 435 5.17 13.41 9.05
CA PRO A 435 5.65 12.46 10.04
C PRO A 435 5.55 12.97 11.48
N SER A 436 4.97 12.17 12.37
CA SER A 436 4.63 12.65 13.72
C SER A 436 5.83 12.89 14.65
N ASP A 437 7.01 12.39 14.30
CA ASP A 437 8.23 12.58 15.09
C ASP A 437 8.95 13.91 14.74
N GLY A 438 8.36 14.74 13.87
CA GLY A 438 8.97 15.96 13.34
C GLY A 438 9.95 15.70 12.17
N HIS A 439 10.32 14.44 11.96
CA HIS A 439 11.03 13.95 10.79
C HIS A 439 10.53 12.54 10.44
N GLU A 440 10.83 12.09 9.22
CA GLU A 440 10.54 10.71 8.81
C GLU A 440 11.32 9.72 9.67
N ARG A 441 10.63 8.71 10.22
CA ARG A 441 11.27 7.66 11.02
C ARG A 441 11.91 6.62 10.11
N ARG A 442 13.05 6.08 10.54
CA ARG A 442 13.65 4.89 9.94
C ARG A 442 12.87 3.65 10.38
N VAL A 443 12.45 2.82 9.42
CA VAL A 443 11.66 1.62 9.64
C VAL A 443 12.34 0.40 9.00
N ALA A 444 11.94 -0.80 9.40
CA ALA A 444 12.56 -2.04 8.93
C ALA A 444 12.18 -2.42 7.48
N ASN A 445 10.95 -2.14 7.06
CA ASN A 445 10.44 -2.53 5.76
C ASN A 445 9.35 -1.58 5.24
N ALA A 446 9.03 -1.71 3.95
CA ALA A 446 8.05 -0.89 3.26
C ALA A 446 7.33 -1.68 2.17
N LEU A 447 6.09 -1.30 1.88
CA LEU A 447 5.39 -1.75 0.68
C LEU A 447 5.66 -0.74 -0.44
N LEU A 448 6.22 -1.22 -1.55
CA LEU A 448 6.75 -0.39 -2.64
C LEU A 448 5.97 -0.62 -3.93
N PHE A 449 5.72 0.46 -4.67
CA PHE A 449 5.01 0.43 -5.96
C PHE A 449 5.89 0.97 -7.09
N TYR A 450 5.95 0.20 -8.17
CA TYR A 450 6.75 0.45 -9.36
C TYR A 450 5.82 0.65 -10.56
N SER A 451 6.25 1.48 -11.51
CA SER A 451 5.62 1.58 -12.82
C SER A 451 6.65 1.49 -13.93
N SER A 452 6.39 0.64 -14.91
CA SER A 452 7.11 0.57 -16.19
C SER A 452 6.39 1.33 -17.31
N ALA A 453 5.38 2.13 -16.98
CA ALA A 453 4.62 2.89 -17.98
C ALA A 453 5.52 3.85 -18.73
N VAL A 454 5.41 3.84 -20.06
CA VAL A 454 6.07 4.79 -20.95
C VAL A 454 5.04 5.88 -21.29
N PRO A 455 5.23 7.13 -20.83
CA PRO A 455 4.25 8.19 -21.08
C PRO A 455 4.16 8.55 -22.56
N GLY A 456 2.93 8.71 -23.05
CA GLY A 456 2.61 9.17 -24.40
C GLY A 456 2.41 10.69 -24.51
N PRO A 457 1.97 11.20 -25.68
CA PRO A 457 1.60 12.60 -25.82
C PRO A 457 0.41 12.94 -24.92
N ALA A 458 0.39 14.15 -24.37
CA ALA A 458 -0.75 14.66 -23.60
C ALA A 458 -2.02 14.65 -24.48
N VAL A 459 -3.14 14.19 -23.91
CA VAL A 459 -4.47 14.26 -24.55
C VAL A 459 -5.40 15.25 -23.84
N ARG A 460 -5.04 15.67 -22.62
CA ARG A 460 -5.74 16.70 -21.85
C ARG A 460 -4.76 17.44 -20.94
N LEU A 461 -5.17 18.61 -20.49
CA LEU A 461 -4.46 19.36 -19.44
C LEU A 461 -5.23 19.24 -18.12
N MET A 462 -4.49 19.10 -17.01
CA MET A 462 -5.04 19.18 -15.67
C MET A 462 -4.49 20.44 -15.00
N LEU A 463 -5.38 21.34 -14.61
CA LEU A 463 -5.05 22.59 -13.93
C LEU A 463 -5.31 22.42 -12.44
N ASN A 464 -4.37 22.82 -11.60
CA ASN A 464 -4.50 22.83 -10.14
C ASN A 464 -5.05 21.53 -9.54
N ALA A 465 -4.65 20.36 -10.07
CA ALA A 465 -5.19 19.06 -9.66
C ALA A 465 -6.73 18.96 -9.73
N ASN A 466 -7.33 19.66 -10.71
CA ASN A 466 -8.78 19.87 -10.87
C ASN A 466 -9.47 20.55 -9.68
N GLN A 467 -8.72 21.15 -8.76
CA GLN A 467 -9.28 21.86 -7.62
C GLN A 467 -9.68 23.28 -7.96
N PRO A 468 -10.91 23.71 -7.61
CA PRO A 468 -11.33 25.09 -7.75
C PRO A 468 -10.29 26.04 -7.16
N LEU A 469 -9.90 27.04 -7.95
CA LEU A 469 -8.98 28.07 -7.50
C LEU A 469 -9.78 29.12 -6.74
N GLN A 470 -9.64 29.14 -5.42
CA GLN A 470 -10.24 30.16 -4.56
C GLN A 470 -9.18 31.17 -4.15
N LEU A 471 -9.32 32.42 -4.59
CA LEU A 471 -8.34 33.47 -4.38
C LEU A 471 -9.00 34.74 -3.84
N LEU A 472 -8.19 35.59 -3.23
CA LEU A 472 -8.58 36.93 -2.81
C LEU A 472 -8.23 37.97 -3.87
N THR A 473 -8.97 39.08 -3.91
CA THR A 473 -8.61 40.23 -4.77
C THR A 473 -7.17 40.68 -4.52
N GLY A 474 -6.44 41.04 -5.56
CA GLY A 474 -5.02 41.42 -5.51
C GLY A 474 -4.05 40.33 -5.05
N GLU A 475 -4.50 39.09 -4.83
CA GLU A 475 -3.62 37.96 -4.48
C GLU A 475 -2.79 37.50 -5.68
N THR A 476 -1.65 36.87 -5.41
CA THR A 476 -0.92 36.09 -6.40
C THR A 476 -0.77 34.65 -5.94
N ALA A 477 -1.02 33.68 -6.82
CA ALA A 477 -0.93 32.27 -6.50
C ALA A 477 -0.26 31.48 -7.64
N PRO A 478 0.52 30.42 -7.34
CA PRO A 478 1.05 29.53 -8.36
C PRO A 478 -0.07 28.71 -9.01
N LEU A 479 -0.01 28.51 -10.32
CA LEU A 479 -0.90 27.61 -11.07
C LEU A 479 -0.11 26.40 -11.54
N SER A 480 -0.48 25.21 -11.03
CA SER A 480 0.04 23.96 -11.57
C SER A 480 -0.73 23.57 -12.82
N ILE A 481 -0.01 23.25 -13.91
CA ILE A 481 -0.58 22.70 -15.13
C ILE A 481 0.27 21.48 -15.53
N ILE A 482 -0.37 20.33 -15.65
CA ILE A 482 0.27 19.13 -16.20
C ILE A 482 -0.50 18.62 -17.41
N GLY A 483 0.21 17.97 -18.33
CA GLY A 483 -0.41 17.13 -19.33
C GLY A 483 -0.77 15.77 -18.73
N VAL A 484 -1.83 15.16 -19.24
CA VAL A 484 -2.17 13.76 -18.95
C VAL A 484 -2.35 13.04 -20.27
N ASP A 485 -1.63 11.94 -20.45
CA ASP A 485 -1.72 11.12 -21.67
C ASP A 485 -2.99 10.23 -21.70
N ALA A 486 -3.17 9.49 -22.78
CA ALA A 486 -4.34 8.61 -22.97
C ALA A 486 -4.40 7.44 -21.98
N GLN A 487 -3.28 7.09 -21.35
CA GLN A 487 -3.14 6.00 -20.39
C GLN A 487 -3.22 6.50 -18.94
N GLY A 488 -3.31 7.82 -18.74
CA GLY A 488 -3.37 8.45 -17.42
C GLY A 488 -2.02 8.77 -16.80
N ASN A 489 -0.91 8.72 -17.54
CA ASN A 489 0.38 9.17 -17.02
C ASN A 489 0.45 10.70 -16.96
N PRO A 490 1.06 11.27 -15.91
CA PRO A 490 1.42 12.68 -15.90
C PRO A 490 2.58 12.94 -16.86
N VAL A 491 2.45 13.96 -17.71
CA VAL A 491 3.47 14.40 -18.68
C VAL A 491 3.62 15.91 -18.68
N ALA A 492 4.73 16.40 -19.22
CA ALA A 492 4.88 17.84 -19.46
C ALA A 492 3.78 18.33 -20.42
N PRO A 493 3.13 19.47 -20.14
CA PRO A 493 2.19 20.04 -21.10
C PRO A 493 2.95 20.45 -22.37
N PRO A 494 2.33 20.32 -23.56
CA PRO A 494 2.88 20.90 -24.79
C PRO A 494 3.15 22.40 -24.59
N GLN A 495 4.04 22.97 -25.41
CA GLN A 495 4.37 24.40 -25.36
C GLN A 495 4.05 25.08 -26.69
N PRO A 496 3.64 26.36 -26.68
CA PRO A 496 3.38 27.20 -25.50
C PRO A 496 2.03 26.88 -24.83
N VAL A 497 1.93 27.09 -23.51
CA VAL A 497 0.65 27.01 -22.79
C VAL A 497 -0.03 28.37 -22.74
N ARG A 498 -1.25 28.47 -23.24
CA ARG A 498 -2.09 29.67 -23.16
C ARG A 498 -3.16 29.49 -22.08
N VAL A 499 -3.26 30.45 -21.15
CA VAL A 499 -4.28 30.43 -20.09
C VAL A 499 -5.19 31.64 -20.21
N THR A 500 -6.50 31.41 -20.12
CA THR A 500 -7.53 32.46 -20.20
C THR A 500 -8.55 32.29 -19.08
N ALA A 501 -9.03 33.40 -18.51
CA ALA A 501 -10.10 33.43 -17.52
C ALA A 501 -11.40 33.99 -18.13
N GLN A 502 -12.54 33.38 -17.80
CA GLN A 502 -13.86 33.84 -18.19
C GLN A 502 -14.80 33.89 -16.97
N PRO A 503 -15.27 35.08 -16.53
CA PRO A 503 -14.84 36.41 -16.99
C PRO A 503 -13.36 36.68 -16.67
N GLN A 504 -12.79 37.76 -17.22
CA GLN A 504 -11.40 38.19 -16.99
C GLN A 504 -11.18 38.67 -15.55
N LEU A 505 -11.12 37.73 -14.60
CA LEU A 505 -10.89 37.99 -13.17
C LEU A 505 -9.41 37.92 -12.79
N VAL A 506 -8.60 37.21 -13.58
CA VAL A 506 -7.19 36.95 -13.32
C VAL A 506 -6.38 37.02 -14.60
N THR A 507 -5.09 37.35 -14.47
CA THR A 507 -4.08 37.16 -15.52
C THR A 507 -3.09 36.09 -15.09
N VAL A 508 -2.48 35.37 -16.04
CA VAL A 508 -1.49 34.33 -15.73
C VAL A 508 -0.19 34.67 -16.45
N THR A 509 0.91 34.72 -15.69
CA THR A 509 2.23 35.01 -16.24
C THR A 509 2.80 33.82 -17.01
N ALA A 510 3.81 34.05 -17.84
CA ALA A 510 4.56 32.98 -18.50
C ALA A 510 5.23 32.00 -17.50
N ALA A 511 5.50 32.46 -16.27
CA ALA A 511 6.02 31.64 -15.17
C ALA A 511 4.94 30.82 -14.44
N GLY A 512 3.68 30.84 -14.91
CA GLY A 512 2.59 30.09 -14.30
C GLY A 512 2.06 30.70 -12.99
N VAL A 513 2.21 32.02 -12.79
CA VAL A 513 1.67 32.71 -11.61
C VAL A 513 0.37 33.40 -11.98
N VAL A 514 -0.71 33.08 -11.27
CA VAL A 514 -1.99 33.78 -11.33
C VAL A 514 -1.89 35.09 -10.56
N ARG A 515 -2.28 36.19 -11.20
CA ARG A 515 -2.44 37.51 -10.58
C ARG A 515 -3.91 37.89 -10.62
N VAL A 516 -4.49 38.08 -9.46
CA VAL A 516 -5.91 38.40 -9.31
C VAL A 516 -6.13 39.90 -9.44
N GLY A 517 -7.15 40.29 -10.20
CA GLY A 517 -7.56 41.68 -10.28
C GLY A 517 -8.27 42.17 -8.99
N GLU A 518 -8.85 43.35 -9.07
CA GLU A 518 -9.62 43.96 -7.96
C GLU A 518 -11.10 43.54 -7.96
N ILE A 519 -11.53 42.78 -8.97
CA ILE A 519 -12.93 42.38 -9.16
C ILE A 519 -13.15 41.00 -8.57
N ALA A 520 -14.05 40.91 -7.60
CA ALA A 520 -14.57 39.65 -7.10
C ALA A 520 -15.59 39.03 -8.07
N GLY A 521 -15.66 37.71 -8.11
CA GLY A 521 -16.57 37.00 -9.00
C GLY A 521 -16.25 35.53 -9.10
N THR A 522 -17.07 34.80 -9.85
CA THR A 522 -16.83 33.40 -10.19
C THR A 522 -16.63 33.25 -11.70
N GLY A 523 -15.87 32.25 -12.10
CA GLY A 523 -15.53 32.02 -13.49
C GLY A 523 -14.85 30.69 -13.73
N ILE A 524 -14.28 30.54 -14.92
CA ILE A 524 -13.53 29.37 -15.34
C ILE A 524 -12.17 29.82 -15.83
N LEU A 525 -11.13 29.13 -15.38
CA LEU A 525 -9.79 29.24 -15.92
C LEU A 525 -9.59 28.09 -16.91
N ARG A 526 -9.24 28.41 -18.16
CA ARG A 526 -8.99 27.44 -19.24
C ARG A 526 -7.53 27.51 -19.66
N ALA A 527 -6.85 26.38 -19.71
CA ALA A 527 -5.55 26.26 -20.36
C ALA A 527 -5.68 25.50 -21.68
N GLU A 528 -4.95 25.94 -22.69
CA GLU A 528 -4.89 25.34 -24.02
C GLU A 528 -3.43 25.24 -24.46
N SER A 529 -3.05 24.10 -25.01
CA SER A 529 -1.74 23.93 -25.65
C SER A 529 -1.75 22.75 -26.60
N GLY A 530 -1.10 22.87 -27.77
CA GLY A 530 -0.90 21.74 -28.69
C GLY A 530 -2.17 20.98 -29.09
N GLY A 531 -3.32 21.66 -29.14
CA GLY A 531 -4.63 21.05 -29.46
C GLY A 531 -5.33 20.36 -28.28
N VAL A 532 -4.73 20.34 -27.09
CA VAL A 532 -5.35 19.84 -25.86
C VAL A 532 -5.73 20.98 -24.93
N SER A 533 -6.72 20.74 -24.08
CA SER A 533 -7.21 21.74 -23.13
C SER A 533 -7.57 21.15 -21.77
N GLY A 534 -7.70 22.02 -20.78
CA GLY A 534 -8.20 21.72 -19.45
C GLY A 534 -8.85 22.95 -18.84
N THR A 535 -9.75 22.73 -17.88
CA THR A 535 -10.47 23.82 -17.21
C THR A 535 -10.54 23.59 -15.72
N VAL A 536 -10.57 24.66 -14.95
CA VAL A 536 -10.84 24.62 -13.51
C VAL A 536 -11.72 25.79 -13.10
N ALA A 537 -12.60 25.57 -12.12
CA ALA A 537 -13.42 26.64 -11.57
C ALA A 537 -12.54 27.68 -10.86
N LEU A 538 -12.93 28.95 -10.95
CA LEU A 538 -12.27 30.09 -10.34
C LEU A 538 -13.29 30.85 -9.49
N SER A 539 -12.94 31.14 -8.25
CA SER A 539 -13.70 32.01 -7.36
C SER A 539 -12.77 33.05 -6.76
N VAL A 540 -13.04 34.32 -7.04
CA VAL A 540 -12.34 35.47 -6.47
C VAL A 540 -13.24 36.14 -5.45
N VAL A 541 -12.77 36.24 -4.22
CA VAL A 541 -13.50 36.88 -3.11
C VAL A 541 -12.81 38.20 -2.76
N ALA A 542 -13.58 39.25 -2.48
CA ALA A 542 -13.03 40.53 -2.06
C ALA A 542 -12.27 40.38 -0.72
N ARG A 543 -11.07 40.94 -0.61
CA ARG A 543 -10.42 41.10 0.69
C ARG A 543 -11.31 41.96 1.58
N ARG A 544 -11.59 41.48 2.79
CA ARG A 544 -12.22 42.31 3.82
C ARG A 544 -11.20 43.38 4.22
N ALA A 545 -11.60 44.66 4.23
CA ALA A 545 -10.79 45.70 4.85
C ALA A 545 -10.58 45.33 6.32
N GLU A 546 -9.33 45.31 6.79
CA GLU A 546 -9.06 45.20 8.22
C GLU A 546 -9.78 46.34 8.94
N GLN A 547 -10.64 45.97 9.88
CA GLN A 547 -11.24 46.95 10.79
C GLN A 547 -10.08 47.45 11.66
N PRO A 548 -9.75 48.76 11.68
CA PRO A 548 -8.70 49.26 12.56
C PRO A 548 -9.07 48.89 14.00
N PRO A 549 -8.08 48.61 14.87
CA PRO A 549 -8.36 48.29 16.26
C PRO A 549 -9.23 49.40 16.86
N THR A 550 -10.42 49.04 17.33
CA THR A 550 -11.27 49.95 18.11
C THR A 550 -10.43 50.48 19.25
N ALA A 551 -10.23 51.80 19.28
CA ALA A 551 -9.54 52.49 20.36
C ALA A 551 -10.12 52.02 21.70
N SER A 552 -9.24 51.50 22.56
CA SER A 552 -9.57 51.11 23.93
C SER A 552 -10.25 52.27 24.63
N ALA A 553 -11.50 52.08 25.07
CA ALA A 553 -12.13 53.02 25.98
C ALA A 553 -11.34 53.02 27.29
N THR A 554 -10.66 54.12 27.58
CA THR A 554 -10.03 54.36 28.88
C THR A 554 -11.15 54.45 29.93
N VAL A 555 -11.37 53.40 30.70
CA VAL A 555 -12.19 53.46 31.91
C VAL A 555 -11.35 54.16 32.98
N GLY A 556 -11.61 55.45 33.16
CA GLY A 556 -11.13 56.21 34.31
C GLY A 556 -11.98 55.87 35.53
N ALA A 557 -11.35 55.30 36.56
CA ALA A 557 -11.79 55.39 37.94
C ALA A 557 -10.58 55.17 38.86
N GLN A 558 -9.92 56.27 39.22
CA GLN A 558 -9.05 56.33 40.39
C GLN A 558 -9.94 56.33 41.64
N LEU A 559 -9.65 55.42 42.58
CA LEU A 559 -10.03 55.58 43.99
C LEU A 559 -8.80 56.10 44.75
N PRO A 560 -8.90 57.19 45.51
CA PRO A 560 -7.77 57.72 46.27
C PRO A 560 -7.61 56.95 47.58
N ILE A 561 -6.37 56.61 47.92
CA ILE A 561 -5.95 56.28 49.27
C ILE A 561 -4.88 57.31 49.64
N GLU A 562 -5.21 58.16 50.62
CA GLU A 562 -4.28 58.96 51.41
C GLU A 562 -4.48 58.57 52.89
N PRO A 563 -3.53 58.85 53.79
CA PRO A 563 -2.13 58.44 53.80
C PRO A 563 -1.89 57.22 54.71
#